data_AF-A0A1V5GJ22-F1
#
_entry.id   AF-A0A1V5GJ22-F1
#
_cell.length_a   1.000
_cell.length_b   1.000
_cell.length_c   1.000
_cell.angle_alpha   90.00
_cell.angle_beta   90.00
_cell.angle_gamma   90.00
#
_symmetry.space_group_name_H-M   'P 1'
#
loop_
_entity.id
_entity.type
_entity.pdbx_description
1 polymer ?
#
loop_
_entity_poly.entity_id
_entity_poly.type
_entity_poly.pdbx_seq_one_letter_code
_entity_poly.pdbx_strand_id
1 'polypeptide(L)' 'MRYIRIAILKNEVEAALLESILRERGIAHDVFSYRDSAFDGLFQPQKGWGHVEAPEDDREEILEILADLRKDEGGNEEHD' A
#
# COMPACT_ATOMS: atom_id res chain seq x y z
N MET A 1 -0.99 -9.21 19.50
CA MET A 1 -0.43 -8.30 18.49
C MET A 1 -1.45 -7.21 18.21
N ARG A 2 -1.03 -5.95 18.07
CA ARG A 2 -1.90 -4.86 17.63
C ARG A 2 -1.50 -4.51 16.20
N TYR A 3 -2.47 -4.51 15.30
CA TYR A 3 -2.30 -3.98 13.95
C TYR A 3 -2.38 -2.46 14.05
N ILE A 4 -1.40 -1.79 13.44
CA ILE A 4 -1.38 -0.35 13.34
C ILE A 4 -1.39 0.02 11.87
N ARG A 5 -2.04 1.14 11.55
CA ARG A 5 -1.97 1.73 10.21
C ARG A 5 -0.54 2.10 9.87
N ILE A 6 0.02 1.41 8.87
CA ILE A 6 1.38 1.63 8.39
C ILE A 6 1.39 2.76 7.35
N ALA A 7 0.54 2.65 6.33
CA ALA A 7 0.49 3.61 5.23
C ALA A 7 -0.89 3.67 4.56
N ILE A 8 -1.18 4.83 3.94
CA ILE A 8 -2.34 5.03 3.06
C ILE A 8 -1.93 4.60 1.65
N LEU A 9 -2.78 3.79 1.02
CA LEU A 9 -2.62 3.29 -0.34
C LEU A 9 -3.32 4.23 -1.31
N LYS A 10 -2.61 4.72 -2.33
CA LYS A 10 -3.14 5.73 -3.26
C LYS A 10 -4.08 5.14 -4.31
N ASN A 11 -3.79 3.92 -4.75
CA ASN A 11 -4.50 3.23 -5.82
C ASN A 11 -4.54 1.72 -5.52
N GLU A 12 -5.35 0.99 -6.29
CA GLU A 12 -5.52 -0.48 -6.16
C GLU A 12 -4.26 -1.24 -6.57
N VAL A 13 -3.47 -0.69 -7.49
CA VAL A 13 -2.26 -1.32 -8.03
C VAL A 13 -1.16 -1.36 -6.96
N GLU A 14 -0.89 -0.22 -6.31
CA GLU A 14 0.00 -0.08 -5.14
C GLU A 14 -0.41 -1.03 -4.02
N ALA A 15 -1.72 -1.18 -3.78
CA ALA A 15 -2.25 -2.12 -2.79
C ALA A 15 -1.95 -3.57 -3.15
N ALA A 16 -2.30 -4.00 -4.36
CA ALA A 16 -2.11 -5.37 -4.83
C ALA A 16 -0.63 -5.77 -4.93
N LEU A 17 0.23 -4.84 -5.37
CA LEU A 17 1.68 -5.03 -5.43
C LEU A 17 2.26 -5.21 -4.03
N LEU A 18 1.94 -4.29 -3.11
CA LEU A 18 2.40 -4.40 -1.73
C LEU A 18 1.92 -5.71 -1.08
N GLU A 19 0.64 -6.02 -1.22
CA GLU A 19 0.03 -7.25 -0.68
C GLU A 19 0.76 -8.50 -1.16
N SER A 20 1.06 -8.57 -2.46
CA SER A 20 1.79 -9.70 -3.05
C SER A 20 3.18 -9.86 -2.44
N ILE A 21 3.95 -8.77 -2.33
CA ILE A 21 5.31 -8.81 -1.78
C ILE A 21 5.29 -9.21 -0.29
N LEU A 22 4.37 -8.66 0.50
CA LEU A 22 4.23 -9.00 1.92
C LEU A 22 3.83 -10.46 2.10
N ARG A 23 2.93 -10.96 1.27
CA ARG A 23 2.50 -12.35 1.28
C ARG A 23 3.63 -13.31 0.90
N GLU A 24 4.45 -12.96 -0.09
CA GLU A 24 5.64 -13.74 -0.46
C GLU A 24 6.68 -13.80 0.67
N ARG A 25 6.85 -12.70 1.40
CA ARG A 25 7.72 -12.65 2.59
C ARG A 25 7.11 -13.34 3.82
N GLY A 26 5.82 -13.66 3.80
CA GLY A 26 5.11 -14.25 4.94
C GLY A 26 4.78 -13.25 6.05
N ILE A 27 4.72 -11.96 5.72
CA ILE A 27 4.41 -10.87 6.65
C ILE A 27 2.89 -10.79 6.87
N ALA A 28 2.47 -10.75 8.13
CA ALA A 28 1.06 -10.60 8.49
C ALA A 28 0.59 -9.16 8.23
N HIS A 29 -0.34 -8.97 7.30
CA HIS A 29 -0.85 -7.67 6.89
C HIS A 29 -2.36 -7.71 6.63
N ASP A 30 -3.01 -6.57 6.78
CA ASP A 30 -4.42 -6.36 6.50
C ASP A 30 -4.58 -5.11 5.61
N VAL A 31 -5.21 -5.27 4.46
CA VAL A 31 -5.47 -4.18 3.51
C VAL A 31 -6.95 -3.78 3.58
N PHE A 32 -7.19 -2.50 3.84
CA PHE A 32 -8.53 -1.92 3.96
C PHE A 32 -8.81 -0.95 2.80
N SER A 33 -9.74 -1.32 1.95
CA SER A 33 -10.19 -0.52 0.81
C SER A 33 -11.34 0.40 1.20
N TYR A 34 -11.20 1.71 0.96
CA TYR A 34 -12.30 2.66 1.17
C TYR A 34 -13.37 2.59 0.06
N ARG A 35 -13.04 1.91 -1.06
CA ARG A 35 -13.93 1.74 -2.22
C ARG A 35 -15.14 0.84 -1.98
N ASP A 36 -15.10 -0.07 -1.00
CA ASP A 36 -16.20 -1.02 -0.76
C ASP A 36 -17.51 -0.32 -0.34
N SER A 37 -17.43 0.96 0.08
CA SER A 37 -18.60 1.77 0.47
C SER A 37 -19.08 2.82 -0.55
N ALA A 38 -18.45 2.99 -1.72
CA ALA A 38 -18.82 4.12 -2.58
C ALA A 38 -18.74 3.89 -4.10
N PHE A 39 -19.92 3.64 -4.67
CA PHE A 39 -20.46 4.24 -5.89
C PHE A 39 -19.62 4.19 -7.18
N ASP A 40 -20.01 3.26 -8.05
CA ASP A 40 -20.30 3.47 -9.47
C ASP A 40 -19.84 4.85 -10.05
N GLY A 41 -18.65 4.87 -10.65
CA GLY A 41 -18.39 5.71 -11.83
C GLY A 41 -17.76 7.10 -11.68
N LEU A 42 -17.55 7.67 -10.49
CA LEU A 42 -16.88 8.99 -10.37
C LEU A 42 -15.65 8.98 -9.48
N PHE A 43 -14.49 8.85 -10.12
CA PHE A 43 -13.16 9.05 -9.54
C PHE A 43 -13.12 10.35 -8.73
N GLN A 44 -13.04 10.24 -7.40
CA GLN A 44 -12.59 11.34 -6.54
C GLN A 44 -11.10 11.12 -6.24
N PRO A 45 -10.17 11.78 -6.94
CA PRO A 45 -8.72 11.57 -6.75
C PRO A 45 -8.17 12.09 -5.40
N GLN A 46 -9.03 12.45 -4.44
CA GLN A 46 -8.64 13.26 -3.29
C GLN A 46 -8.48 12.49 -1.96
N LYS A 47 -8.89 11.21 -1.86
CA LYS A 47 -8.88 10.47 -0.58
C LYS A 47 -7.96 9.23 -0.52
N GLY A 48 -7.34 8.82 -1.63
CA GLY A 48 -6.62 7.53 -1.71
C GLY A 48 -7.58 6.34 -1.83
N TRP A 49 -7.06 5.16 -2.18
CA TRP A 49 -7.84 3.93 -2.38
C TRP A 49 -8.11 3.19 -1.07
N GLY A 50 -7.13 3.17 -0.16
CA GLY A 50 -7.20 2.34 1.04
C GLY A 50 -6.07 2.63 2.03
N HIS A 51 -5.85 1.71 2.96
CA HIS A 51 -4.69 1.68 3.84
C HIS A 51 -4.28 0.26 4.18
N VAL A 52 -3.03 0.08 4.57
CA VAL A 52 -2.49 -1.20 5.05
C VAL A 52 -2.19 -1.10 6.54
N GLU A 53 -2.57 -2.14 7.27
CA GLU A 53 -2.29 -2.32 8.69
C GLU A 53 -1.43 -3.58 8.89
N ALA A 54 -0.46 -3.50 9.78
CA ALA A 54 0.43 -4.60 10.09
C ALA A 54 0.99 -4.43 11.51
N PRO A 55 1.72 -5.44 12.05
CA PRO A 55 2.48 -5.29 13.27
C PRO A 55 3.49 -4.14 13.17
N GLU A 56 3.79 -3.49 14.29
CA GLU A 56 4.81 -2.43 14.33
C GLU A 56 6.21 -2.94 13.97
N ASP A 57 6.48 -4.23 14.19
CA ASP A 57 7.74 -4.91 13.87
C ASP A 57 8.03 -4.88 12.36
N ASP A 58 7.01 -5.09 11.54
CA ASP A 58 7.11 -5.12 10.08
C ASP A 58 6.93 -3.73 9.45
N ARG A 59 6.72 -2.69 10.26
CA ARG A 59 6.41 -1.33 9.78
C ARG A 59 7.49 -0.79 8.85
N GLU A 60 8.76 -0.94 9.23
CA GLU A 60 9.88 -0.40 8.46
C GLU A 60 9.97 -1.11 7.09
N GLU A 61 9.90 -2.43 7.09
CA GLU A 61 9.93 -3.25 5.87
C GLU A 61 8.80 -2.88 4.91
N ILE A 62 7.58 -2.73 5.41
CA ILE A 62 6.42 -2.33 4.60
C ILE A 62 6.61 -0.93 4.00
N LEU A 63 7.15 0.01 4.78
CA LEU A 63 7.41 1.37 4.31
C LEU A 63 8.49 1.42 3.24
N GLU A 64 9.54 0.60 3.36
CA GLU A 64 10.58 0.48 2.34
C GLU A 64 10.03 -0.07 1.03
N ILE A 65 9.28 -1.18 1.10
CA ILE A 65 8.64 -1.77 -0.09
C ILE A 65 7.70 -0.76 -0.75
N LEU A 66 6.86 -0.09 0.05
CA LEU A 66 5.93 0.91 -0.47
C LEU A 66 6.65 2.12 -1.10
N ALA A 67 7.77 2.54 -0.52
CA ALA A 67 8.57 3.62 -1.07
C ALA A 67 9.21 3.22 -2.41
N ASP A 68 9.68 1.98 -2.52
CA ASP A 68 10.23 1.41 -3.76
C ASP A 68 9.16 1.34 -4.86
N LEU A 69 7.99 0.79 -4.54
CA LEU A 69 6.83 0.75 -5.45
C LEU A 69 6.47 2.15 -5.99
N ARG A 70 6.49 3.17 -5.11
CA ARG A 70 6.19 4.56 -5.49
C ARG A 70 7.27 5.22 -6.33
N LYS A 71 8.54 4.81 -6.16
CA LYS A 71 9.63 5.27 -7.00
C LYS A 71 9.47 4.72 -8.43
N ASP A 72 9.06 3.46 -8.55
CA ASP A 72 8.89 2.80 -9.85
C ASP A 72 7.72 3.41 -10.64
N GLU A 73 6.58 3.72 -9.99
CA GLU A 73 5.42 4.35 -10.67
C GLU A 73 5.66 5.82 -11.12
N GLY A 74 6.68 6.50 -10.58
CA GLY A 74 6.91 7.94 -10.76
C GLY A 74 7.82 8.36 -11.92
N GLY A 75 8.50 7.41 -12.57
CA GLY A 75 9.43 7.67 -13.69
C GLY A 75 10.88 7.90 -13.24
N ASN A 76 11.71 6.90 -13.57
CA ASN A 76 13.10 6.90 -14.10
C ASN A 76 14.17 7.92 -13.62
N GLU A 77 15.42 7.40 -13.63
CA GLU A 77 16.75 8.04 -13.51
C GLU A 77 17.20 8.40 -12.08
N GLU A 78 18.31 7.86 -11.54
CA GLU A 78 19.68 7.92 -12.08
C GLU A 78 20.52 6.64 -11.81
N HIS A 79 21.29 6.24 -12.83
CA HIS A 79 22.42 5.29 -12.83
C HIS A 79 23.48 5.61 -11.75
N ASP A 80 24.17 4.57 -11.25
CA ASP A 80 25.60 4.68 -10.86
C ASP A 80 26.44 3.83 -11.84
#